data_AF-A0A6G0JBN2-F1
#
_entry.id   AF-A0A6G0JBN2-F1
#
_cell.length_a   1.000
_cell.length_b   1.000
_cell.length_c   1.000
_cell.angle_alpha   90.00
_cell.angle_beta   90.00
_cell.angle_gamma   90.00
#
_symmetry.space_group_name_H-M   'P 1'
#
loop_
_entity.id
_entity.type
_entity.pdbx_description
1 polymer ?
#
loop_
_entity_poly.entity_id
_entity_poly.type
_entity_poly.pdbx_seq_one_letter_code
_entity_poly.pdbx_strand_id
1 'polypeptide(L)'
;MNASSFLVALQRGCTQTFRRPHLVLPASCSRVQYRLESTEVVAAARMPYRVKVTAGKRYAWCACGHSKKQPYCDGAHKAKAPSIAPLRFTPDSTKMVMLCACKETKNAPYCDGSHFKVIFRDLVNLEHKWSFTWRQPWIPAVTASKVQLCTHPPKPVIPSKKPFKVELIGGKRYSWCTCGYSKKQPFCDGSHKTKAQGLSPLRFVPEKDATVWLCGCKYTNNPPYCDGTHKQDFIVSAPLHEPTDS
;
A
#
# COMPACT_ATOMS: atom_id res chain seq x y z
N MET A 1 100.65 -16.95 49.92
CA MET A 1 101.19 -15.59 50.05
C MET A 1 100.17 -14.62 49.45
N ASN A 2 99.60 -13.79 50.33
CA ASN A 2 99.04 -12.42 50.19
C ASN A 2 98.25 -12.08 48.91
N ALA A 3 96.93 -11.84 48.98
CA ALA A 3 96.23 -10.67 49.53
C ALA A 3 96.40 -9.40 48.68
N SER A 4 95.29 -8.93 48.09
CA SER A 4 94.87 -7.52 48.12
C SER A 4 93.47 -7.31 47.54
N SER A 5 92.55 -6.97 48.45
CA SER A 5 91.28 -6.26 48.25
C SER A 5 91.54 -4.84 47.71
N PHE A 6 90.65 -4.13 47.00
CA PHE A 6 89.50 -3.31 47.46
C PHE A 6 89.19 -2.34 46.27
N LEU A 7 87.99 -2.02 45.78
CA LEU A 7 86.96 -1.12 46.34
C LEU A 7 85.71 -1.02 45.41
N VAL A 8 84.54 -1.30 46.00
CA VAL A 8 83.23 -0.58 46.01
C VAL A 8 82.84 0.39 44.87
N ALA A 9 81.65 0.16 44.24
CA ALA A 9 80.47 1.06 44.30
C ALA A 9 79.20 0.48 43.64
N LEU A 10 78.14 0.36 44.47
CA LEU A 10 76.69 0.63 44.31
C LEU A 10 76.15 0.92 42.87
N GLN A 11 74.95 0.53 42.41
CA GLN A 11 73.66 0.34 43.10
C GLN A 11 72.58 -0.19 42.11
N ARG A 12 71.53 -0.80 42.70
CA ARG A 12 70.10 -0.88 42.27
C ARG A 12 69.66 -1.94 41.25
N GLY A 13 68.63 -2.71 41.67
CA GLY A 13 67.61 -3.22 40.75
C GLY A 13 67.05 -4.61 41.07
N CYS A 14 66.38 -4.76 42.22
CA CYS A 14 65.55 -5.94 42.51
C CYS A 14 64.34 -5.97 41.57
N THR A 15 64.12 -7.05 40.82
CA THR A 15 62.77 -7.46 40.40
C THR A 15 62.62 -8.97 40.51
N GLN A 16 61.59 -9.35 41.26
CA GLN A 16 61.29 -10.70 41.70
C GLN A 16 60.72 -11.56 40.57
N THR A 17 61.09 -12.82 40.60
CA THR A 17 60.48 -13.93 39.89
C THR A 17 59.03 -14.14 40.36
N PHE A 18 58.08 -14.23 39.43
CA PHE A 18 56.77 -14.84 39.70
C PHE A 18 56.40 -15.85 38.60
N ARG A 19 56.20 -17.09 39.05
CA ARG A 19 55.71 -18.23 38.27
C ARG A 19 54.33 -17.92 37.69
N ARG A 20 54.12 -18.25 36.41
CA ARG A 20 52.79 -18.24 35.76
C ARG A 20 51.90 -19.32 36.37
N PRO A 21 50.70 -19.01 36.87
CA PRO A 21 49.70 -20.01 37.17
C PRO A 21 49.04 -20.50 35.87
N HIS A 22 48.93 -21.81 35.74
CA HIS A 22 48.22 -22.49 34.66
C HIS A 22 46.71 -22.28 34.87
N LEU A 23 46.13 -21.35 34.12
CA LEU A 23 44.71 -21.03 34.16
C LEU A 23 43.94 -22.06 33.34
N VAL A 24 43.33 -23.03 34.03
CA VAL A 24 42.27 -23.87 33.48
C VAL A 24 41.02 -23.00 33.40
N LEU A 25 40.60 -22.63 32.19
CA LEU A 25 39.36 -21.89 31.96
C LEU A 25 38.24 -22.86 31.54
N PRO A 26 37.00 -22.62 32.01
CA PRO A 26 35.91 -23.59 32.00
C PRO A 26 35.26 -23.75 30.63
N ALA A 27 34.58 -24.89 30.48
CA ALA A 27 33.79 -25.27 29.32
C ALA A 27 32.86 -24.14 28.84
N SER A 28 32.86 -23.95 27.53
CA SER A 28 32.01 -23.06 26.76
C SER A 28 30.54 -23.21 27.16
N CYS A 29 30.01 -22.24 27.89
CA CYS A 29 28.56 -22.07 28.01
C CYS A 29 28.05 -21.59 26.64
N SER A 30 27.37 -22.49 25.91
CA SER A 30 26.77 -22.17 24.61
C SER A 30 25.87 -20.95 24.77
N ARG A 31 26.32 -19.83 24.18
CA ARG A 31 25.54 -18.61 24.10
C ARG A 31 24.28 -18.93 23.29
N VAL A 32 23.16 -19.16 23.98
CA VAL A 32 21.84 -19.28 23.36
C VAL A 32 21.61 -17.97 22.63
N GLN A 33 21.82 -17.99 21.31
CA GLN A 33 21.47 -16.88 20.45
C GLN A 33 19.95 -16.81 20.43
N TYR A 34 19.36 -15.97 21.29
CA TYR A 34 17.99 -15.55 21.12
C TYR A 34 17.90 -14.85 19.76
N ARG A 35 17.42 -15.59 18.76
CA ARG A 35 16.99 -15.03 17.49
C ARG A 35 15.84 -14.09 17.83
N LEU A 36 15.98 -12.81 17.50
CA LEU A 36 14.88 -11.85 17.58
C LEU A 36 13.71 -12.43 16.79
N GLU A 37 12.73 -12.94 17.52
CA GLU A 37 11.57 -13.63 16.98
C GLU A 37 10.67 -12.56 16.34
N SER A 38 10.86 -12.33 15.04
CA SER A 38 10.07 -11.37 14.25
C SER A 38 8.57 -11.64 14.42
N THR A 39 7.87 -10.73 15.10
CA THR A 39 6.41 -10.68 15.22
C THR A 39 5.75 -9.93 14.05
N GLU A 40 6.54 -9.56 13.03
CA GLU A 40 6.07 -8.66 12.00
C GLU A 40 5.24 -9.41 10.95
N VAL A 41 3.97 -9.06 10.89
CA VAL A 41 3.10 -9.41 9.78
C VAL A 41 3.46 -8.54 8.58
N VAL A 42 3.72 -9.15 7.43
CA VAL A 42 4.02 -8.42 6.20
C VAL A 42 2.86 -8.50 5.22
N ALA A 43 2.47 -7.38 4.63
CA ALA A 43 1.48 -7.38 3.55
C ALA A 43 2.03 -8.15 2.34
N ALA A 44 1.35 -9.23 1.94
CA ALA A 44 1.78 -10.04 0.80
C ALA A 44 1.37 -9.41 -0.54
N ALA A 45 0.25 -8.68 -0.56
CA ALA A 45 -0.18 -7.83 -1.67
C ALA A 45 -1.13 -6.75 -1.15
N ARG A 46 -1.29 -5.69 -1.95
CA ARG A 46 -2.20 -4.57 -1.65
C ARG A 46 -3.68 -4.92 -1.84
N MET A 47 -3.98 -5.80 -2.79
CA MET A 47 -5.35 -6.25 -3.08
C MET A 47 -5.59 -7.69 -2.63
N PRO A 48 -6.81 -8.04 -2.19
CA PRO A 48 -7.15 -9.42 -1.82
C PRO A 48 -7.05 -10.40 -3.00
N TYR A 49 -6.78 -11.67 -2.66
CA TYR A 49 -6.73 -12.76 -3.64
C TYR A 49 -8.14 -13.31 -3.90
N ARG A 50 -8.59 -13.25 -5.15
CA ARG A 50 -9.83 -13.88 -5.60
C ARG A 50 -9.58 -15.36 -5.89
N VAL A 51 -10.13 -16.27 -5.09
CA VAL A 51 -9.90 -17.72 -5.23
C VAL A 51 -11.21 -18.51 -5.20
N LYS A 52 -11.25 -19.62 -5.94
CA LYS A 52 -12.32 -20.62 -5.80
C LYS A 52 -11.99 -21.54 -4.63
N VAL A 53 -12.85 -21.58 -3.63
CA VAL A 53 -12.76 -22.56 -2.54
C VAL A 53 -13.78 -23.66 -2.75
N THR A 54 -13.44 -24.88 -2.33
CA THR A 54 -14.29 -26.07 -2.44
C THR A 54 -14.88 -26.44 -1.08
N ALA A 55 -16.17 -26.76 -1.04
CA ALA A 55 -16.84 -27.24 0.16
C ALA A 55 -16.10 -28.44 0.77
N GLY A 56 -15.93 -28.47 2.09
CA GLY A 56 -15.29 -29.58 2.81
C GLY A 56 -13.77 -29.68 2.63
N LYS A 57 -13.15 -28.94 1.70
CA LYS A 57 -11.71 -28.95 1.50
C LYS A 57 -11.02 -28.10 2.57
N ARG A 58 -10.00 -28.67 3.22
CA ARG A 58 -9.20 -27.97 4.23
C ARG A 58 -8.17 -27.06 3.58
N TYR A 59 -8.15 -25.80 3.98
CA TYR A 59 -7.17 -24.82 3.54
C TYR A 59 -6.38 -24.29 4.74
N ALA A 60 -5.16 -23.82 4.48
CA ALA A 60 -4.33 -23.11 5.45
C ALA A 60 -3.96 -21.74 4.87
N TRP A 61 -4.62 -20.69 5.33
CA TRP A 61 -4.34 -19.31 4.93
C TRP A 61 -3.05 -18.80 5.58
N CYS A 62 -2.21 -18.11 4.81
CA CYS A 62 -0.99 -17.52 5.31
C CYS A 62 -1.30 -16.24 6.10
N ALA A 63 -1.08 -16.26 7.41
CA ALA A 63 -1.28 -15.09 8.28
C ALA A 63 -0.06 -14.15 8.35
N CYS A 64 1.17 -14.67 8.18
CA CYS A 64 2.39 -13.88 8.34
C CYS A 64 2.81 -13.08 7.10
N GLY A 65 2.29 -13.42 5.91
CA GLY A 65 2.66 -12.76 4.65
C GLY A 65 3.89 -13.29 3.93
N HIS A 66 4.72 -14.11 4.59
CA HIS A 66 5.99 -14.58 4.04
C HIS A 66 5.92 -15.77 3.09
N SER A 67 4.72 -16.33 2.86
CA SER A 67 4.58 -17.47 1.97
C SER A 67 4.89 -17.11 0.52
N LYS A 68 5.57 -18.01 -0.19
CA LYS A 68 5.73 -17.95 -1.65
C LYS A 68 4.51 -18.51 -2.40
N LYS A 69 3.59 -19.18 -1.70
CA LYS A 69 2.35 -19.79 -2.25
C LYS A 69 1.09 -19.07 -1.79
N GLN A 70 1.14 -17.73 -1.77
CA GLN A 70 -0.02 -16.90 -1.41
C GLN A 70 -1.26 -17.26 -2.23
N PRO A 71 -2.48 -17.21 -1.66
CA PRO A 71 -2.81 -16.78 -0.29
C PRO A 71 -2.58 -17.85 0.80
N TYR A 72 -2.07 -19.02 0.45
CA TYR A 72 -1.95 -20.18 1.34
C TYR A 72 -0.58 -20.26 2.00
N CYS A 73 -0.49 -21.05 3.07
CA CYS A 73 0.74 -21.28 3.79
C CYS A 73 1.61 -22.36 3.10
N ASP A 74 2.91 -22.10 3.03
CA ASP A 74 3.96 -23.03 2.55
C ASP A 74 4.97 -23.38 3.65
N GLY A 75 4.72 -22.99 4.90
CA GLY A 75 5.61 -23.23 6.03
C GLY A 75 6.66 -22.14 6.29
N ALA A 76 6.77 -21.10 5.46
CA ALA A 76 7.76 -20.03 5.63
C ALA A 76 7.69 -19.32 7.00
N HIS A 77 6.52 -19.33 7.65
CA HIS A 77 6.33 -18.75 9.00
C HIS A 77 7.29 -19.36 10.02
N LYS A 78 7.61 -20.65 9.96
CA LYS A 78 8.51 -21.29 10.93
C LYS A 78 9.89 -20.64 11.03
N ALA A 79 10.37 -20.07 9.92
CA ALA A 79 11.67 -19.42 9.87
C ALA A 79 11.59 -17.90 9.97
N LYS A 80 10.52 -17.28 9.43
CA LYS A 80 10.42 -15.81 9.27
C LYS A 80 9.50 -15.13 10.28
N ALA A 81 8.52 -15.85 10.82
CA ALA A 81 7.55 -15.33 11.77
C ALA A 81 6.97 -16.50 12.61
N PRO A 82 7.78 -17.10 13.51
CA PRO A 82 7.43 -18.41 14.08
C PRO A 82 6.33 -18.29 15.15
N SER A 83 6.11 -17.08 15.67
CA SER A 83 4.97 -16.71 16.51
C SER A 83 3.65 -16.57 15.74
N ILE A 84 3.65 -16.62 14.41
CA ILE A 84 2.46 -16.39 13.57
C ILE A 84 2.08 -17.66 12.79
N ALA A 85 1.17 -18.45 13.37
CA ALA A 85 0.66 -19.67 12.75
C ALA A 85 -0.34 -19.38 11.61
N PRO A 86 -0.43 -20.25 10.58
CA PRO A 86 -1.44 -20.13 9.54
C PRO A 86 -2.84 -20.47 10.06
N LEU A 87 -3.86 -19.74 9.58
CA LEU A 87 -5.26 -20.02 9.91
C LEU A 87 -5.77 -21.18 9.06
N ARG A 88 -6.25 -22.25 9.70
CA ARG A 88 -6.88 -23.38 9.02
C ARG A 88 -8.38 -23.16 8.94
N PHE A 89 -8.97 -23.35 7.75
CA PHE A 89 -10.41 -23.23 7.57
C PHE A 89 -10.94 -24.25 6.54
N THR A 90 -12.22 -24.56 6.67
CA THR A 90 -12.94 -25.46 5.77
C THR A 90 -14.22 -24.73 5.32
N PRO A 91 -14.38 -24.42 4.03
CA PRO A 91 -15.60 -23.77 3.53
C PRO A 91 -16.79 -24.73 3.55
N ASP A 92 -17.97 -24.22 3.85
CA ASP A 92 -19.23 -25.01 3.80
C ASP A 92 -19.76 -25.16 2.37
N SER A 93 -19.46 -24.20 1.48
CA SER A 93 -19.92 -24.20 0.10
C SER A 93 -18.81 -23.85 -0.89
N THR A 94 -18.92 -24.41 -2.10
CA THR A 94 -17.98 -24.15 -3.19
C THR A 94 -18.31 -22.80 -3.83
N LYS A 95 -17.47 -21.79 -3.60
CA LYS A 95 -17.71 -20.43 -4.10
C LYS A 95 -16.41 -19.67 -4.35
N MET A 96 -16.51 -18.58 -5.11
CA MET A 96 -15.43 -17.60 -5.24
C MET A 96 -15.42 -16.71 -4.00
N VAL A 97 -14.27 -16.59 -3.34
CA VAL A 97 -14.08 -15.74 -2.16
C VAL A 97 -12.87 -14.83 -2.33
N MET A 98 -12.83 -13.76 -1.54
CA MET A 98 -11.71 -12.84 -1.46
C MET A 98 -10.92 -13.12 -0.19
N LEU A 99 -9.73 -13.71 -0.31
CA LEU A 99 -8.85 -13.96 0.83
C LEU A 99 -7.91 -12.77 1.06
N CYS A 100 -7.67 -12.45 2.33
CA CYS A 100 -6.87 -11.29 2.70
C CYS A 100 -5.40 -11.46 2.31
N ALA A 101 -4.86 -10.43 1.65
CA ALA A 101 -3.46 -10.35 1.25
C ALA A 101 -2.62 -9.42 2.15
N CYS A 102 -3.23 -8.35 2.68
CA CYS A 102 -2.54 -7.37 3.53
C CYS A 102 -2.29 -7.87 4.97
N LYS A 103 -2.98 -8.95 5.37
CA LYS A 103 -2.87 -9.63 6.68
C LYS A 103 -3.33 -8.81 7.89
N GLU A 104 -3.92 -7.62 7.66
CA GLU A 104 -4.54 -6.78 8.70
C GLU A 104 -6.06 -6.94 8.81
N THR A 105 -6.65 -7.99 8.20
CA THR A 105 -8.09 -8.20 8.27
C THR A 105 -8.55 -8.61 9.67
N LYS A 106 -9.73 -8.13 10.09
CA LYS A 106 -10.42 -8.55 11.30
C LYS A 106 -11.37 -9.74 11.06
N ASN A 107 -11.62 -10.08 9.80
CA ASN A 107 -12.50 -11.19 9.39
C ASN A 107 -11.70 -12.32 8.70
N ALA A 108 -10.60 -12.74 9.32
CA ALA A 108 -9.71 -13.74 8.74
C ALA A 108 -10.45 -15.07 8.47
N PRO A 109 -10.22 -15.73 7.32
CA PRO A 109 -9.20 -15.43 6.30
C PRO A 109 -9.67 -14.47 5.19
N TYR A 110 -10.90 -13.94 5.29
CA TYR A 110 -11.56 -13.17 4.25
C TYR A 110 -11.14 -11.70 4.27
N CYS A 111 -11.31 -11.02 3.14
CA CYS A 111 -11.10 -9.58 3.06
C CYS A 111 -12.30 -8.81 3.61
N ASP A 112 -12.04 -7.88 4.53
CA ASP A 112 -12.99 -6.95 5.14
C ASP A 112 -12.78 -5.49 4.69
N GLY A 113 -11.87 -5.27 3.73
CA GLY A 113 -11.52 -3.92 3.28
C GLY A 113 -10.36 -3.26 4.05
N SER A 114 -9.83 -3.87 5.11
CA SER A 114 -8.72 -3.28 5.89
C SER A 114 -7.47 -2.95 5.06
N HIS A 115 -7.32 -3.56 3.87
CA HIS A 115 -6.24 -3.26 2.92
C HIS A 115 -6.23 -1.80 2.41
N PHE A 116 -7.36 -1.08 2.41
CA PHE A 116 -7.38 0.34 2.05
C PHE A 116 -6.54 1.18 3.03
N LYS A 117 -6.59 0.86 4.32
CA LYS A 117 -5.77 1.51 5.36
C LYS A 117 -4.27 1.22 5.15
N VAL A 118 -3.94 -0.03 4.82
CA VAL A 118 -2.55 -0.44 4.55
C VAL A 118 -1.99 0.29 3.33
N ILE A 119 -2.77 0.38 2.25
CA ILE A 119 -2.39 1.13 1.04
C ILE A 119 -2.16 2.61 1.38
N PHE A 120 -3.06 3.23 2.13
CA PHE A 120 -2.91 4.63 2.53
C PHE A 120 -1.67 4.87 3.39
N ARG A 121 -1.41 4.01 4.38
CA ARG A 121 -0.19 4.08 5.22
C ARG A 121 1.08 3.95 4.40
N ASP A 122 1.12 3.01 3.45
CA ASP A 122 2.28 2.81 2.58
C ASP A 122 2.52 4.02 1.66
N LEU A 123 1.46 4.68 1.18
CA LEU A 123 1.57 5.88 0.36
C LEU A 123 2.13 7.08 1.15
N VAL A 124 1.64 7.29 2.38
CA VAL A 124 2.13 8.38 3.25
C VAL A 124 3.57 8.13 3.70
N ASN A 125 3.94 6.88 4.00
CA ASN A 125 5.31 6.53 4.42
C ASN A 125 6.35 6.64 3.28
N LEU A 126 5.93 6.67 2.01
CA LEU A 126 6.82 6.95 0.88
C LEU A 126 7.25 8.42 0.81
N GLU A 127 6.41 9.35 1.27
CA GLU A 127 6.72 10.79 1.29
C GLU A 127 7.83 11.12 2.30
N HIS A 128 7.91 10.39 3.42
CA HIS A 128 8.94 10.61 4.44
C HIS A 128 10.31 10.00 4.10
N LYS A 129 10.39 9.02 3.19
CA LYS A 129 11.67 8.38 2.81
C LYS A 129 12.43 9.16 1.73
N TRP A 130 11.79 10.13 1.09
CA TRP A 130 12.38 11.02 0.09
C TRP A 130 12.96 12.33 0.67
N SER A 131 12.88 12.55 1.98
CA SER A 131 13.49 13.73 2.63
C SER A 131 14.95 13.53 3.06
N PHE A 132 15.55 12.35 2.86
CA PHE A 132 16.89 12.05 3.41
C PHE A 132 17.74 11.16 2.48
N THR A 133 17.97 11.59 1.24
CA THR A 133 19.13 11.12 0.46
C THR A 133 19.90 12.30 -0.13
N TRP A 134 20.90 12.74 0.63
CA TRP A 134 22.19 13.27 0.19
C TRP A 134 22.24 14.08 -1.12
N ARG A 135 22.44 15.39 -1.00
CA ARG A 135 23.18 16.19 -2.01
C ARG A 135 24.55 15.52 -2.20
N GLN A 136 24.78 14.92 -3.35
CA GLN A 136 26.14 14.59 -3.80
C GLN A 136 26.65 15.79 -4.62
N PRO A 137 27.85 16.34 -4.35
CA PRO A 137 28.27 17.63 -4.93
C PRO A 137 28.65 17.63 -6.43
N TRP A 138 28.40 16.56 -7.20
CA TRP A 138 29.06 16.38 -8.51
C TRP A 138 28.19 15.83 -9.65
N ILE A 139 26.87 16.02 -9.62
CA ILE A 139 26.03 15.68 -10.80
C ILE A 139 25.71 16.99 -11.55
N PRO A 140 26.14 17.16 -12.82
CA PRO A 140 25.77 18.33 -13.61
C PRO A 140 24.26 18.37 -13.78
N ALA A 141 23.69 19.57 -13.66
CA ALA A 141 22.26 19.82 -13.67
C ALA A 141 21.63 19.44 -15.02
N VAL A 142 21.28 18.16 -15.18
CA VAL A 142 20.22 17.78 -16.10
C VAL A 142 18.92 18.26 -15.48
N THR A 143 18.23 19.14 -16.20
CA THR A 143 16.88 19.59 -15.87
C THR A 143 15.93 18.40 -15.99
N ALA A 144 15.92 17.55 -14.97
CA ALA A 144 14.89 16.55 -14.80
C ALA A 144 13.58 17.32 -14.62
N SER A 145 12.77 17.38 -15.68
CA SER A 145 11.39 17.84 -15.60
C SER A 145 10.74 17.13 -14.43
N LYS A 146 10.44 17.90 -13.39
CA LYS A 146 9.78 17.43 -12.17
C LYS A 146 8.40 16.93 -12.59
N VAL A 147 8.29 15.64 -12.90
CA VAL A 147 7.00 14.99 -13.14
C VAL A 147 6.30 14.95 -11.80
N GLN A 148 5.45 15.93 -11.56
CA GLN A 148 4.63 15.99 -10.36
C GLN A 148 3.52 14.93 -10.50
N LEU A 149 3.82 13.72 -10.05
CA LEU A 149 2.88 12.63 -9.91
C LEU A 149 1.90 12.97 -8.78
N CYS A 150 0.83 13.70 -9.10
CA CYS A 150 -0.28 13.91 -8.18
C CYS A 150 -0.95 12.56 -7.89
N THR A 151 -0.82 12.06 -6.66
CA THR A 151 -1.44 10.82 -6.15
C THR A 151 -2.95 10.96 -5.88
N HIS A 152 -3.52 12.14 -6.14
CA HIS A 152 -4.96 12.39 -5.99
C HIS A 152 -5.69 11.96 -7.26
N PRO A 153 -6.80 11.21 -7.17
CA PRO A 153 -7.58 10.87 -8.34
C PRO A 153 -7.98 12.16 -9.07
N PRO A 154 -7.89 12.20 -10.41
CA PRO A 154 -8.23 13.38 -11.19
C PRO A 154 -9.65 13.83 -10.85
N LYS A 155 -9.80 15.04 -10.31
CA LYS A 155 -11.10 15.59 -9.93
C LYS A 155 -11.89 15.98 -11.18
N PRO A 156 -13.19 15.65 -11.27
CA PRO A 156 -14.00 16.07 -12.40
C PRO A 156 -14.28 17.57 -12.33
N VAL A 157 -14.37 18.21 -13.49
CA VAL A 157 -14.83 19.60 -13.58
C VAL A 157 -16.34 19.67 -13.55
N ILE A 158 -16.89 20.82 -13.16
CA ILE A 158 -18.33 21.07 -13.07
C ILE A 158 -18.77 21.77 -14.37
N PRO A 159 -19.32 21.04 -15.37
CA PRO A 159 -19.81 21.68 -16.60
C PRO A 159 -21.17 22.35 -16.41
N SER A 160 -21.96 21.92 -15.42
CA SER A 160 -23.27 22.49 -15.12
C SER A 160 -23.60 22.32 -13.65
N LYS A 161 -24.16 23.38 -13.05
CA LYS A 161 -24.75 23.36 -11.70
C LYS A 161 -26.17 22.79 -11.67
N LYS A 162 -26.76 22.49 -12.83
CA LYS A 162 -28.12 21.93 -12.94
C LYS A 162 -28.07 20.52 -13.55
N PRO A 163 -28.99 19.63 -13.16
CA PRO A 163 -29.10 18.32 -13.79
C PRO A 163 -29.63 18.43 -15.23
N PHE A 164 -29.34 17.42 -16.04
CA PHE A 164 -29.81 17.32 -17.42
C PHE A 164 -31.03 16.40 -17.49
N LYS A 165 -32.16 16.93 -17.97
CA LYS A 165 -33.34 16.11 -18.31
C LYS A 165 -33.06 15.39 -19.62
N VAL A 166 -33.13 14.07 -19.64
CA VAL A 166 -32.90 13.25 -20.84
C VAL A 166 -33.94 12.16 -20.96
N GLU A 167 -34.26 11.82 -22.21
CA GLU A 167 -35.08 10.66 -22.55
C GLU A 167 -34.15 9.48 -22.86
N LEU A 168 -34.33 8.41 -22.10
CA LEU A 168 -33.57 7.18 -22.25
C LEU A 168 -34.45 6.09 -22.85
N ILE A 169 -33.87 5.30 -23.73
CA ILE A 169 -34.51 4.15 -24.38
C ILE A 169 -34.03 2.87 -23.68
N GLY A 170 -34.96 2.02 -23.25
CA GLY A 170 -34.72 0.72 -22.63
C GLY A 170 -33.84 -0.17 -23.51
N GLY A 171 -32.88 -0.86 -22.91
CA GLY A 171 -31.93 -1.72 -23.62
C GLY A 171 -30.83 -0.99 -24.40
N LYS A 172 -30.92 0.33 -24.60
CA LYS A 172 -29.88 1.11 -25.29
C LYS A 172 -28.71 1.40 -24.34
N ARG A 173 -27.49 1.20 -24.82
CA ARG A 173 -26.27 1.51 -24.06
C ARG A 173 -25.97 3.01 -24.10
N TYR A 174 -25.85 3.62 -22.93
CA TYR A 174 -25.43 5.00 -22.76
C TYR A 174 -24.06 5.07 -22.05
N SER A 175 -23.32 6.14 -22.31
CA SER A 175 -22.05 6.44 -21.64
C SER A 175 -22.14 7.82 -21.01
N TRP A 176 -22.35 7.89 -19.70
CA TRP A 176 -22.42 9.14 -18.95
C TRP A 176 -21.01 9.72 -18.75
N CYS A 177 -20.86 11.03 -19.00
CA CYS A 177 -19.60 11.73 -18.79
C CYS A 177 -19.33 11.91 -17.29
N THR A 178 -18.26 11.30 -16.81
CA THR A 178 -17.78 11.40 -15.42
C THR A 178 -16.81 12.56 -15.21
N CYS A 179 -16.09 13.00 -16.26
CA CYS A 179 -15.01 13.97 -16.13
C CYS A 179 -15.41 15.44 -16.25
N GLY A 180 -16.59 15.73 -16.79
CA GLY A 180 -17.09 17.10 -17.02
C GLY A 180 -16.62 17.77 -18.32
N TYR A 181 -15.57 17.28 -18.98
CA TYR A 181 -15.00 17.89 -20.19
C TYR A 181 -15.72 17.61 -21.51
N SER A 182 -16.80 16.82 -21.49
CA SER A 182 -17.51 16.50 -22.72
C SER A 182 -18.20 17.72 -23.32
N LYS A 183 -18.08 17.91 -24.64
CA LYS A 183 -18.88 18.88 -25.40
C LYS A 183 -20.33 18.40 -25.63
N LYS A 184 -20.62 17.11 -25.36
CA LYS A 184 -21.95 16.48 -25.53
C LYS A 184 -22.58 16.09 -24.19
N GLN A 185 -22.46 16.96 -23.18
CA GLN A 185 -23.08 16.71 -21.87
C GLN A 185 -24.58 16.38 -22.02
N PRO A 186 -25.12 15.43 -21.22
CA PRO A 186 -24.48 14.72 -20.11
C PRO A 186 -23.65 13.49 -20.51
N PHE A 187 -23.58 13.16 -21.80
CA PHE A 187 -22.94 11.95 -22.31
C PHE A 187 -21.46 12.18 -22.66
N CYS A 188 -20.73 11.09 -22.81
CA CYS A 188 -19.31 11.11 -23.14
C CYS A 188 -19.09 11.21 -24.66
N ASP A 189 -18.22 12.13 -25.07
CA ASP A 189 -17.74 12.35 -26.45
C ASP A 189 -16.29 11.86 -26.67
N GLY A 190 -15.62 11.39 -25.61
CA GLY A 190 -14.23 10.95 -25.66
C GLY A 190 -13.20 11.96 -25.15
N SER A 191 -13.61 13.20 -24.83
CA SER A 191 -12.72 14.26 -24.32
C SER A 191 -11.94 13.89 -23.04
N HIS A 192 -12.40 12.89 -22.29
CA HIS A 192 -11.69 12.37 -21.11
C HIS A 192 -10.28 11.83 -21.45
N LYS A 193 -10.07 11.30 -22.67
CA LYS A 193 -8.78 10.73 -23.06
C LYS A 193 -7.65 11.76 -23.06
N THR A 194 -7.97 13.01 -23.42
CA THR A 194 -6.99 14.10 -23.55
C THR A 194 -7.02 15.04 -22.36
N LYS A 195 -8.22 15.46 -21.91
CA LYS A 195 -8.38 16.49 -20.85
C LYS A 195 -8.48 15.93 -19.43
N ALA A 196 -8.80 14.65 -19.25
CA ALA A 196 -9.00 14.05 -17.93
C ALA A 196 -8.45 12.62 -17.87
N GLN A 197 -7.13 12.50 -18.09
CA GLN A 197 -6.42 11.22 -18.00
C GLN A 197 -6.68 10.57 -16.63
N GLY A 198 -7.09 9.30 -16.63
CA GLY A 198 -7.46 8.56 -15.43
C GLY A 198 -8.95 8.55 -15.09
N LEU A 199 -9.79 9.38 -15.73
CA LEU A 199 -11.24 9.28 -15.66
C LEU A 199 -11.81 8.52 -16.87
N SER A 200 -12.77 7.63 -16.62
CA SER A 200 -13.46 6.87 -17.65
C SER A 200 -14.99 7.06 -17.54
N PRO A 201 -15.72 7.06 -18.66
CA PRO A 201 -17.16 7.27 -18.65
C PRO A 201 -17.89 6.08 -18.04
N LEU A 202 -18.97 6.36 -17.32
CA LEU A 202 -19.83 5.33 -16.74
C LEU A 202 -20.79 4.80 -17.81
N ARG A 203 -20.68 3.51 -18.13
CA ARG A 203 -21.59 2.85 -19.08
C ARG A 203 -22.77 2.24 -18.33
N PHE A 204 -23.98 2.46 -18.82
CA PHE A 204 -25.19 1.89 -18.23
C PHE A 204 -26.25 1.61 -19.30
N VAL A 205 -27.22 0.76 -18.95
CA VAL A 205 -28.35 0.36 -19.80
C VAL A 205 -29.61 0.49 -18.97
N PRO A 206 -30.52 1.42 -19.30
CA PRO A 206 -31.82 1.51 -18.66
C PRO A 206 -32.68 0.30 -19.07
N GLU A 207 -33.53 -0.20 -18.19
CA GLU A 207 -34.39 -1.36 -18.49
C GLU A 207 -35.59 -0.98 -19.37
N LYS A 208 -36.12 0.23 -19.19
CA LYS A 208 -37.31 0.74 -19.87
C LYS A 208 -37.08 2.16 -20.38
N ASP A 209 -37.94 2.57 -21.29
CA ASP A 209 -38.00 3.94 -21.75
C ASP A 209 -38.40 4.85 -20.59
N ALA A 210 -37.58 5.86 -20.31
CA ALA A 210 -37.80 6.74 -19.17
C ALA A 210 -37.19 8.12 -19.38
N THR A 211 -37.92 9.16 -18.96
CA THR A 211 -37.38 10.51 -18.82
C THR A 211 -36.76 10.67 -17.44
N VAL A 212 -35.45 10.87 -17.37
CA VAL A 212 -34.71 10.94 -16.10
C VAL A 212 -33.85 12.20 -16.02
N TRP A 213 -33.41 12.53 -14.81
CA TRP A 213 -32.47 13.61 -14.55
C TRP A 213 -31.07 13.04 -14.31
N LEU A 214 -30.14 13.26 -15.24
CA LEU A 214 -28.75 12.88 -15.08
C LEU A 214 -27.95 13.98 -14.38
N CYS A 215 -26.95 13.56 -13.61
CA CYS A 215 -26.09 14.48 -12.88
C CYS A 215 -25.27 15.38 -13.83
N GLY A 216 -25.41 16.68 -13.64
CA GLY A 216 -24.64 17.71 -14.36
C GLY A 216 -23.34 18.08 -13.67
N CYS A 217 -23.32 18.15 -12.35
CA CYS A 217 -22.16 18.63 -11.60
C CYS A 217 -21.01 17.63 -11.48
N LYS A 218 -21.27 16.32 -11.70
CA LYS A 218 -20.32 15.19 -11.62
C LYS A 218 -19.91 14.76 -10.21
N TYR A 219 -20.62 15.25 -9.19
CA TYR A 219 -20.39 14.90 -7.78
C TYR A 219 -21.54 14.10 -7.14
N THR A 220 -22.46 13.56 -7.93
CA THR A 220 -23.56 12.74 -7.39
C THR A 220 -23.05 11.49 -6.68
N ASN A 221 -23.71 11.10 -5.59
CA ASN A 221 -23.49 9.84 -4.89
C ASN A 221 -24.28 8.68 -5.51
N ASN A 222 -25.17 8.96 -6.47
CA ASN A 222 -25.97 7.96 -7.17
C ASN A 222 -25.79 8.05 -8.70
N PRO A 223 -24.56 7.85 -9.23
CA PRO A 223 -24.31 8.01 -10.65
C PRO A 223 -25.05 6.94 -11.48
N PRO A 224 -25.58 7.29 -12.67
CA PRO A 224 -25.44 8.56 -13.38
C PRO A 224 -26.51 9.62 -13.02
N TYR A 225 -27.40 9.31 -12.09
CA TYR A 225 -28.60 10.10 -11.78
C TYR A 225 -28.31 11.30 -10.90
N CYS A 226 -29.18 12.30 -10.91
CA CYS A 226 -29.10 13.42 -9.99
C CYS A 226 -29.69 13.03 -8.62
N ASP A 227 -28.93 13.25 -7.56
CA ASP A 227 -29.33 13.03 -6.15
C ASP A 227 -29.48 14.35 -5.36
N GLY A 228 -29.39 15.50 -6.04
CA GLY A 228 -29.46 16.81 -5.39
C GLY A 228 -28.13 17.36 -4.88
N THR A 229 -27.00 16.62 -4.99
CA THR A 229 -25.67 17.09 -4.57
C THR A 229 -25.27 18.44 -5.17
N HIS A 230 -25.81 18.79 -6.34
CA HIS A 230 -25.59 20.09 -6.98
C HIS A 230 -26.06 21.32 -6.17
N LYS A 231 -26.87 21.11 -5.12
CA LYS A 231 -27.34 22.17 -4.21
C LYS A 231 -26.37 22.43 -3.06
N GLN A 232 -25.36 21.58 -2.86
CA GLN A 232 -24.39 21.76 -1.78
C GLN A 232 -23.48 22.96 -2.06
N ASP A 233 -23.08 23.66 -0.99
CA ASP A 233 -22.37 24.94 -1.09
C ASP A 233 -21.08 24.86 -1.91
N PHE A 234 -20.33 23.76 -1.79
CA PHE A 234 -19.09 23.58 -2.57
C PHE A 234 -19.34 23.43 -4.08
N ILE A 235 -20.52 22.97 -4.51
CA ILE A 235 -20.89 22.97 -5.95
C ILE A 235 -21.39 24.33 -6.38
N VAL A 236 -22.21 24.97 -5.55
CA VAL A 236 -22.80 26.28 -5.85
C VAL A 236 -21.73 27.36 -5.95
N SER A 237 -20.73 27.32 -5.06
CA SER A 237 -19.60 28.26 -5.05
C SER A 237 -18.50 27.95 -6.06
N ALA A 238 -18.41 26.71 -6.56
CA ALA A 238 -17.35 26.34 -7.47
C ALA A 238 -17.47 27.03 -8.85
N PRO A 239 -16.32 27.30 -9.51
CA PRO A 239 -16.31 27.84 -10.86
C PRO A 239 -16.89 26.83 -11.85
N LEU A 240 -17.70 27.33 -12.79
CA LEU A 240 -18.18 26.53 -13.92
C LEU A 240 -17.05 26.34 -14.92
N HIS A 241 -16.95 25.13 -15.46
CA HIS A 241 -16.08 24.88 -16.60
C HIS A 241 -16.81 25.24 -17.89
N GLU A 242 -16.41 26.36 -18.49
CA GLU A 242 -16.85 26.73 -19.82
C GLU A 242 -16.00 26.00 -20.86
N PRO A 243 -16.62 25.31 -21.84
CA PRO A 243 -15.87 24.72 -22.93
C PRO A 243 -15.24 25.83 -23.76
N THR A 244 -13.91 25.94 -23.76
CA THR A 244 -13.21 26.83 -24.69
C THR A 244 -13.44 26.30 -26.11
N ASP A 245 -14.18 27.06 -26.91
CA ASP A 245 -14.26 26.84 -28.34
C ASP A 245 -12.89 27.13 -28.94
N SER A 246 -12.22 26.05 -29.33
CA SER A 246 -10.95 26.04 -30.06
C SER A 246 -11.01 24.90 -31.05
#